data_AF-I0GZ26-F1
#
_entry.id   AF-I0GZ26-F1
#
_cell.length_a   1.000
_cell.length_b   1.000
_cell.length_c   1.000
_cell.angle_alpha   90.00
_cell.angle_beta   90.00
_cell.angle_gamma   90.00
#
_symmetry.space_group_name_H-M   'P 1'
#
loop_
_entity.id
_entity.type
_entity.pdbx_description
1 polymer ?
#
loop_
_entity_poly.entity_id
_entity_poly.type
_entity_poly.pdbx_seq_one_letter_code
_entity_poly.pdbx_strand_id
1 'polypeptide(L)'
;MPDPVDPERAIRELRFGTQVDTQTIAEAGGGITSRNVARYIAKYVTKGGEITGLPPRRIKSLDALQHLHLPAHTERMVRVCFALDAVPAYGEVPFRRWAHMLGYRGHAATKSRRYSVTYGELRDERMAHQEDERRQAEGLPARDDREILVDAKWRFSGSGLARGEPTIVDGIRAGQETMRRIEPT
;
A
#
# COMPACT_ATOMS: atom_id res chain seq x y z
N MET A 1 20.86 -24.43 8.20
CA MET A 1 20.42 -25.12 9.42
C MET A 1 18.97 -25.54 9.21
N PRO A 2 18.56 -26.79 9.54
CA PRO A 2 17.16 -27.22 9.42
C PRO A 2 16.21 -26.30 10.22
N ASP A 3 14.96 -26.16 9.75
CA ASP A 3 13.97 -25.36 10.46
C ASP A 3 13.74 -25.98 11.86
N PRO A 4 13.99 -25.22 12.94
CA PRO A 4 13.89 -25.76 14.29
C PRO A 4 12.47 -26.07 14.75
N VAL A 5 11.44 -25.63 14.01
CA VAL A 5 10.02 -25.91 14.28
C VAL A 5 9.49 -27.08 13.45
N ASP A 6 10.02 -27.25 12.25
CA ASP A 6 9.64 -28.33 11.33
C ASP A 6 10.91 -28.90 10.68
N PRO A 7 11.54 -29.92 11.30
CA PRO A 7 12.82 -30.45 10.84
C PRO A 7 12.72 -31.15 9.47
N GLU A 8 11.52 -31.53 9.02
CA GLU A 8 11.28 -32.07 7.67
C GLU A 8 11.15 -30.97 6.62
N ARG A 9 10.97 -29.71 7.04
CA ARG A 9 10.88 -28.57 6.14
C ARG A 9 12.21 -28.35 5.44
N ALA A 10 12.19 -28.48 4.12
CA ALA A 10 13.35 -28.22 3.28
C ALA A 10 13.90 -26.79 3.53
N ILE A 11 15.18 -26.72 3.87
CA ILE A 11 15.91 -25.45 3.99
C ILE A 11 15.87 -24.77 2.62
N ARG A 12 15.28 -23.57 2.56
CA ARG A 12 15.32 -22.75 1.35
C ARG A 12 16.45 -21.76 1.43
N GLU A 13 17.41 -21.87 0.52
CA GLU A 13 18.32 -20.76 0.27
C GLU A 13 17.58 -19.66 -0.48
N LEU A 14 17.39 -18.53 0.19
CA LEU A 14 16.96 -17.29 -0.45
C LEU A 14 18.20 -16.57 -0.97
N ARG A 15 18.25 -16.35 -2.28
CA ARG A 15 19.31 -15.56 -2.92
C ARG A 15 18.67 -14.42 -3.69
N PHE A 16 19.33 -13.27 -3.71
CA PHE A 16 19.02 -12.29 -4.75
C PHE A 16 19.32 -12.93 -6.10
N GLY A 17 18.39 -12.81 -7.06
CA GLY A 17 18.64 -13.23 -8.43
C GLY A 17 19.80 -12.46 -9.05
N THR A 18 20.17 -12.77 -10.29
CA THR A 18 21.28 -12.10 -11.01
C THR A 18 21.02 -10.63 -11.33
N GLN A 19 19.81 -10.12 -11.08
CA GLN A 19 19.36 -8.76 -11.34
C GLN A 19 19.56 -7.84 -10.13
N VAL A 20 20.78 -7.79 -9.60
CA VAL A 20 21.17 -6.86 -8.55
C VAL A 20 21.73 -5.60 -9.19
N ASP A 21 20.96 -4.52 -9.15
CA ASP A 21 21.41 -3.18 -9.55
C ASP A 21 21.86 -2.41 -8.30
N THR A 22 23.17 -2.37 -8.08
CA THR A 22 23.79 -1.64 -6.97
C THR A 22 24.62 -0.49 -7.52
N GLN A 23 24.48 0.69 -6.91
CA GLN A 23 25.26 1.87 -7.26
C GLN A 23 25.93 2.43 -6.01
N THR A 24 27.19 2.84 -6.14
CA THR A 24 27.92 3.53 -5.08
C THR A 24 27.29 4.91 -4.84
N ILE A 25 27.15 5.28 -3.57
CA ILE A 25 26.67 6.60 -3.20
C ILE A 25 27.81 7.59 -3.43
N ALA A 26 27.60 8.56 -4.32
CA ALA A 26 28.59 9.58 -4.64
C ALA A 26 28.53 10.75 -3.64
N GLU A 27 29.70 11.23 -3.22
CA GLU A 27 29.80 12.38 -2.31
C GLU A 27 29.63 13.73 -3.02
N ALA A 28 30.00 13.83 -4.30
CA ALA A 28 29.82 15.05 -5.11
C ALA A 28 29.48 14.70 -6.58
N GLY A 29 28.43 15.36 -7.11
CA GLY A 29 28.10 15.52 -8.54
C GLY A 29 28.12 14.31 -9.48
N GLY A 30 26.97 13.98 -10.08
CA GLY A 30 26.89 13.08 -11.26
C GLY A 30 26.41 11.64 -10.98
N GLY A 31 26.21 11.25 -9.72
CA GLY A 31 25.68 9.95 -9.31
C GLY A 31 24.56 10.03 -8.26
N ILE A 32 24.11 8.88 -7.76
CA ILE A 32 23.15 8.82 -6.65
C ILE A 32 23.82 9.42 -5.40
N THR A 33 23.28 10.54 -4.90
CA THR A 33 23.80 11.19 -3.69
C THR A 33 23.13 10.66 -2.42
N SER A 34 23.77 10.87 -1.26
CA SER A 34 23.18 10.56 0.05
C SER A 34 21.82 11.22 0.26
N ARG A 35 21.61 12.43 -0.28
CA ARG A 35 20.32 13.12 -0.26
C ARG A 35 19.26 12.42 -1.11
N ASN A 36 19.63 11.87 -2.28
CA ASN A 36 18.71 11.07 -3.09
C ASN A 36 18.30 9.79 -2.36
N VAL A 37 19.26 9.10 -1.72
CA VAL A 37 19.00 7.89 -0.93
C VAL A 37 18.11 8.20 0.26
N ALA A 38 18.39 9.26 1.02
CA ALA A 38 17.56 9.67 2.16
C ALA A 38 16.11 9.96 1.75
N ARG A 39 15.92 10.67 0.62
CA ARG A 39 14.58 10.93 0.08
C ARG A 39 13.87 9.64 -0.35
N TYR A 40 14.62 8.71 -0.95
CA TYR A 40 14.09 7.40 -1.34
C TYR A 40 13.69 6.58 -0.11
N ILE A 41 14.56 6.47 0.89
CA ILE A 41 14.27 5.80 2.16
C ILE A 41 13.04 6.43 2.83
N ALA A 42 12.99 7.77 2.95
CA ALA A 42 11.85 8.47 3.56
C ALA A 42 10.51 8.14 2.86
N LYS A 43 10.53 8.01 1.52
CA LYS A 43 9.35 7.61 0.73
C LYS A 43 8.82 6.22 1.11
N TYR A 44 9.68 5.29 1.50
CA TYR A 44 9.31 3.88 1.69
C TYR A 44 9.32 3.41 3.15
N VAL A 45 9.97 4.13 4.06
CA VAL A 45 9.93 3.85 5.51
C VAL A 45 8.60 4.27 6.12
N THR A 46 7.97 5.32 5.57
CA THR A 46 6.70 5.85 6.09
C THR A 46 5.47 5.11 5.54
N LYS A 47 5.66 4.24 4.54
CA LYS A 47 4.57 3.59 3.81
C LYS A 47 4.39 2.16 4.32
N GLY A 48 3.68 1.97 5.44
CA GLY A 48 3.38 0.60 5.90
C GLY A 48 2.77 0.42 7.29
N GLY A 49 2.73 1.44 8.15
CA GLY A 49 2.20 1.28 9.52
C GLY A 49 0.67 1.21 9.61
N GLU A 50 -0.04 2.03 8.83
CA GLU A 50 -1.45 2.33 9.07
C GLU A 50 -2.43 1.28 8.51
N ILE A 51 -1.97 0.42 7.60
CA ILE A 51 -2.86 -0.50 6.85
C ILE A 51 -3.27 -1.72 7.71
N THR A 52 -2.52 -2.02 8.76
CA THR A 52 -2.72 -3.26 9.55
C THR A 52 -3.80 -3.14 10.62
N GLY A 53 -4.17 -1.92 11.03
CA GLY A 53 -5.03 -1.68 12.20
C GLY A 53 -4.32 -1.89 13.55
N LEU A 54 -3.00 -2.17 13.54
CA LEU A 54 -2.23 -2.38 14.76
C LEU A 54 -1.89 -1.06 15.46
N PRO A 55 -1.81 -1.05 16.80
CA PRO A 55 -1.45 0.15 17.54
C PRO A 55 0.00 0.58 17.25
N PRO A 56 0.31 1.89 17.35
CA PRO A 56 1.69 2.39 17.19
C PRO A 56 2.62 1.99 18.35
N ARG A 57 2.11 1.25 19.34
CA ARG A 57 2.81 0.84 20.54
C ARG A 57 2.83 -0.69 20.66
N ARG A 58 3.77 -1.19 21.44
CA ARG A 58 3.96 -2.63 21.67
C ARG A 58 2.70 -3.31 22.20
N ILE A 59 2.38 -4.46 21.63
CA ILE A 59 1.38 -5.41 22.13
C ILE A 59 2.05 -6.27 23.20
N LYS A 60 1.63 -6.11 24.46
CA LYS A 60 2.28 -6.77 25.60
C LYS A 60 1.73 -8.19 25.86
N SER A 61 0.45 -8.44 25.60
CA SER A 61 -0.18 -9.76 25.71
C SER A 61 -1.15 -10.00 24.55
N LEU A 62 -1.50 -11.27 24.33
CA LEU A 62 -2.53 -11.65 23.36
C LEU A 62 -3.93 -11.22 23.81
N ASP A 63 -4.18 -11.05 25.11
CA ASP A 63 -5.44 -10.52 25.63
C ASP A 63 -5.68 -9.07 25.19
N ALA A 64 -4.65 -8.33 24.79
CA ALA A 64 -4.84 -7.01 24.20
C ALA A 64 -5.58 -7.08 22.84
N LEU A 65 -5.51 -8.22 22.13
CA LEU A 65 -6.14 -8.38 20.81
C LEU A 65 -7.66 -8.32 20.88
N GLN A 66 -8.29 -8.74 21.99
CA GLN A 66 -9.76 -8.64 22.14
C GLN A 66 -10.27 -7.18 22.09
N HIS A 67 -9.39 -6.21 22.34
CA HIS A 67 -9.70 -4.78 22.30
C HIS A 67 -9.28 -4.12 20.98
N LEU A 68 -8.56 -4.85 20.12
CA LEU A 68 -8.12 -4.39 18.82
C LEU A 68 -9.01 -5.08 17.78
N HIS A 69 -9.94 -4.33 17.18
CA HIS A 69 -10.81 -4.84 16.10
C HIS A 69 -9.99 -5.10 14.82
N LEU A 70 -9.17 -6.14 14.83
CA LEU A 70 -8.22 -6.45 13.78
C LEU A 70 -8.82 -7.40 12.73
N PRO A 71 -8.42 -7.29 11.46
CA PRO A 71 -8.66 -8.34 10.49
C PRO A 71 -8.05 -9.67 10.95
N ALA A 72 -8.75 -10.78 10.67
CA ALA A 72 -8.35 -12.12 11.10
C ALA A 72 -6.90 -12.49 10.70
N HIS A 73 -6.46 -12.06 9.52
CA HIS A 73 -5.09 -12.29 9.06
C HIS A 73 -4.06 -11.54 9.93
N THR A 74 -4.30 -10.26 10.21
CA THR A 74 -3.42 -9.46 11.07
C THR A 74 -3.33 -10.05 12.47
N GLU A 75 -4.46 -10.44 13.06
CA GLU A 75 -4.48 -11.08 14.38
C GLU A 75 -3.66 -12.38 14.38
N ARG A 76 -3.83 -13.21 13.34
CA ARG A 76 -3.05 -14.45 13.17
C ARG A 76 -1.55 -14.16 13.11
N MET A 77 -1.11 -13.13 12.38
CA MET A 77 0.30 -12.75 12.32
C MET A 77 0.85 -12.34 13.69
N VAL A 78 0.08 -11.58 14.49
CA VAL A 78 0.48 -11.22 15.86
C VAL A 78 0.62 -12.47 16.74
N ARG A 79 -0.34 -13.40 16.67
CA ARG A 79 -0.28 -14.66 17.42
C ARG A 79 0.94 -15.49 17.05
N VAL A 80 1.25 -15.57 15.75
CA VAL A 80 2.47 -16.26 15.26
C VAL A 80 3.73 -15.61 15.81
N CYS A 81 3.80 -14.28 15.88
CA CYS A 81 4.96 -13.60 16.49
C CYS A 81 5.15 -14.02 17.96
N PHE A 82 4.08 -14.13 18.74
CA PHE A 82 4.15 -14.62 20.13
C PHE A 82 4.58 -16.08 20.20
N ALA A 83 4.09 -16.94 19.30
CA ALA A 83 4.47 -18.34 19.24
C ALA A 83 5.96 -18.51 18.88
N LEU A 84 6.45 -17.79 17.87
CA LEU A 84 7.84 -17.85 17.42
C LEU A 84 8.82 -17.31 18.48
N ASP A 85 8.43 -16.29 19.24
CA ASP A 85 9.24 -15.74 20.35
C ASP A 85 9.45 -16.79 21.47
N ALA A 86 8.54 -17.76 21.61
CA ALA A 86 8.65 -18.85 22.57
C ALA A 86 9.49 -20.04 22.06
N VAL A 87 9.91 -20.05 20.80
CA VAL A 87 10.74 -21.11 20.22
C VAL A 87 12.22 -20.80 20.51
N PRO A 88 12.94 -21.64 21.30
CA PRO A 88 14.32 -21.36 21.72
C PRO A 88 15.28 -21.11 20.56
N ALA A 89 15.08 -21.80 19.44
CA ALA A 89 15.93 -21.67 18.26
C ALA A 89 15.81 -20.31 17.55
N TYR A 90 14.79 -19.51 17.87
CA TYR A 90 14.67 -18.13 17.40
C TYR A 90 14.91 -17.10 18.51
N GLY A 91 15.52 -17.48 19.64
CA GLY A 91 15.67 -16.62 20.81
C GLY A 91 16.41 -15.29 20.59
N GLU A 92 17.18 -15.18 19.51
CA GLU A 92 17.85 -13.92 19.11
C GLU A 92 16.91 -12.94 18.39
N VAL A 93 15.77 -13.40 17.88
CA VAL A 93 14.81 -12.60 17.13
C VAL A 93 13.65 -12.19 18.05
N PRO A 94 13.52 -10.90 18.42
CA PRO A 94 12.53 -10.47 19.39
C PRO A 94 11.15 -10.26 18.74
N PHE A 95 10.53 -11.34 18.26
CA PHE A 95 9.26 -11.32 17.54
C PHE A 95 8.14 -10.69 18.36
N ARG A 96 8.02 -11.05 19.65
CA ARG A 96 6.97 -10.49 20.52
C ARG A 96 7.17 -9.00 20.75
N ARG A 97 8.41 -8.55 20.92
CA ARG A 97 8.76 -7.13 21.11
C ARG A 97 8.27 -6.28 19.93
N TRP A 98 8.29 -6.84 18.73
CA TRP A 98 7.91 -6.18 17.49
C TRP A 98 6.59 -6.68 16.90
N ALA A 99 5.73 -7.34 17.68
CA ALA A 99 4.48 -7.90 17.16
C ALA A 99 3.51 -6.83 16.61
N HIS A 100 3.53 -5.62 17.18
CA HIS A 100 2.84 -4.42 16.65
C HIS A 100 3.37 -3.93 15.28
N MET A 101 4.51 -4.46 14.83
CA MET A 101 5.10 -4.31 13.49
C MET A 101 5.28 -5.69 12.83
N LEU A 102 4.37 -6.62 13.11
CA LEU A 102 4.34 -7.97 12.52
C LEU A 102 5.66 -8.75 12.66
N GLY A 103 6.37 -8.54 13.79
CA GLY A 103 7.57 -9.29 14.15
C GLY A 103 8.89 -8.70 13.69
N TYR A 104 8.88 -7.62 12.90
CA TYR A 104 10.09 -6.99 12.35
C TYR A 104 10.26 -5.54 12.80
N ARG A 105 11.51 -5.10 12.96
CA ARG A 105 11.82 -3.72 13.32
C ARG A 105 11.77 -2.82 12.09
N GLY A 106 10.59 -2.26 11.82
CA GLY A 106 10.33 -1.35 10.71
C GLY A 106 9.98 -2.07 9.41
N HIS A 107 9.01 -1.52 8.68
CA HIS A 107 8.60 -2.02 7.37
C HIS A 107 9.27 -1.18 6.29
N ALA A 108 10.29 -1.73 5.63
CA ALA A 108 10.80 -1.16 4.39
C ALA A 108 10.12 -1.89 3.23
N ALA A 109 9.19 -1.24 2.55
CA ALA A 109 8.65 -1.77 1.31
C ALA A 109 9.74 -1.73 0.24
N THR A 110 10.33 -2.88 -0.10
CA THR A 110 11.20 -3.00 -1.26
C THR A 110 10.35 -3.26 -2.49
N LYS A 111 10.43 -2.38 -3.49
CA LYS A 111 9.92 -2.68 -4.82
C LYS A 111 11.04 -3.36 -5.60
N SER A 112 10.88 -4.64 -5.92
CA SER A 112 11.74 -5.26 -6.93
C SER A 112 11.31 -4.74 -8.30
N ARG A 113 12.24 -4.12 -9.05
CA ARG A 113 11.93 -3.51 -10.37
C ARG A 113 11.28 -4.48 -11.37
N ARG A 114 11.44 -5.79 -11.17
CA ARG A 114 11.08 -6.81 -12.16
C ARG A 114 10.19 -7.95 -11.63
N TYR A 115 9.87 -7.95 -10.34
CA TYR A 115 9.04 -8.99 -9.71
C TYR A 115 7.89 -8.44 -8.88
N SER A 116 7.75 -7.12 -8.77
CA SER A 116 6.55 -6.53 -8.15
C SER A 116 5.52 -6.22 -9.23
N VAL A 117 4.34 -6.81 -9.11
CA VAL A 117 3.13 -6.27 -9.74
C VAL A 117 3.08 -4.79 -9.38
N THR A 118 3.01 -3.94 -10.39
CA THR A 118 3.04 -2.50 -10.18
C THR A 118 1.77 -2.08 -9.42
N TYR A 119 1.84 -0.94 -8.72
CA TYR A 119 0.61 -0.40 -8.11
C TYR A 119 -0.44 -0.02 -9.17
N GLY A 120 -0.01 0.22 -10.43
CA GLY A 120 -0.90 0.42 -11.57
C GLY A 120 -1.65 -0.86 -11.88
N GLU A 121 -0.93 -1.95 -12.16
CA GLU A 121 -1.51 -3.28 -12.42
C GLU A 121 -2.45 -3.73 -11.29
N LEU A 122 -2.06 -3.59 -10.01
CA LEU A 122 -2.95 -3.91 -8.88
C LEU A 122 -4.18 -3.00 -8.76
N ARG A 123 -4.10 -1.78 -9.30
CA ARG A 123 -5.25 -0.85 -9.31
C ARG A 123 -6.17 -1.19 -10.46
N ASP A 124 -5.62 -1.47 -11.64
CA ASP A 124 -6.36 -1.86 -12.84
C ASP A 124 -7.14 -3.17 -12.60
N GLU A 125 -6.49 -4.16 -11.99
CA GLU A 125 -7.14 -5.44 -11.63
C GLU A 125 -8.30 -5.23 -10.64
N ARG A 126 -8.12 -4.37 -9.63
CA ARG A 126 -9.18 -4.04 -8.67
C ARG A 126 -10.33 -3.28 -9.31
N MET A 127 -10.04 -2.37 -10.24
CA MET A 127 -11.07 -1.66 -10.99
C MET A 127 -11.87 -2.62 -11.87
N ALA A 128 -11.21 -3.55 -12.56
CA ALA A 128 -11.87 -4.58 -13.36
C ALA A 128 -12.79 -5.46 -12.49
N HIS A 129 -12.29 -5.93 -11.35
CA HIS A 129 -13.08 -6.74 -10.43
C HIS A 129 -14.32 -5.99 -9.90
N GLN A 130 -14.17 -4.75 -9.45
CA GLN A 130 -15.30 -3.93 -8.98
C GLN A 130 -16.32 -3.65 -10.08
N GLU A 131 -15.84 -3.45 -11.31
CA GLU A 131 -16.71 -3.24 -12.46
C GLU A 131 -17.52 -4.50 -12.81
N ASP A 132 -16.89 -5.68 -12.75
CA ASP A 132 -17.55 -6.95 -12.97
C ASP A 132 -18.60 -7.24 -11.89
N GLU A 133 -18.27 -7.01 -10.61
CA GLU A 133 -19.24 -7.12 -9.50
C GLU A 133 -20.45 -6.19 -9.72
N ARG A 134 -20.20 -4.93 -10.13
CA ARG A 134 -21.27 -3.98 -10.42
C ARG A 134 -22.15 -4.44 -11.59
N ARG A 135 -21.54 -4.91 -12.70
CA ARG A 135 -22.28 -5.40 -13.87
C ARG A 135 -23.16 -6.58 -13.51
N GLN A 136 -22.65 -7.52 -12.72
CA GLN A 136 -23.43 -8.66 -12.22
C GLN A 136 -24.64 -8.20 -11.38
N ALA A 137 -24.43 -7.24 -10.47
CA ALA A 137 -25.51 -6.69 -9.66
C ALA A 137 -26.58 -5.94 -10.49
N GLU A 138 -26.16 -5.30 -11.58
CA GLU A 138 -27.04 -4.55 -12.49
C GLU A 138 -27.61 -5.40 -13.65
N GLY A 139 -27.27 -6.69 -13.72
CA GLY A 139 -27.70 -7.59 -14.81
C GLY A 139 -27.14 -7.22 -16.19
N LEU A 140 -26.03 -6.48 -16.22
CA LEU A 140 -25.35 -6.07 -17.45
C LEU A 140 -24.52 -7.23 -18.02
N PRO A 141 -24.33 -7.27 -19.36
CA PRO A 141 -23.51 -8.29 -20.00
C PRO A 141 -22.05 -8.22 -19.53
N ALA A 142 -21.38 -9.38 -19.60
CA ALA A 142 -19.95 -9.51 -19.30
C ALA A 142 -19.12 -8.55 -20.15
N ARG A 143 -17.94 -8.18 -19.62
CA ARG A 143 -17.03 -7.28 -20.33
C ARG A 143 -16.66 -7.87 -21.69
N ASP A 144 -16.71 -7.02 -22.69
CA ASP A 144 -16.30 -7.37 -24.05
C ASP A 144 -14.80 -7.09 -24.19
N ASP A 145 -14.03 -8.08 -24.64
CA ASP A 145 -12.58 -7.99 -24.83
C ASP A 145 -12.18 -7.17 -26.08
N ARG A 146 -13.15 -6.57 -26.77
CA ARG A 146 -12.89 -5.65 -27.88
C ARG A 146 -11.99 -4.51 -27.44
N GLU A 147 -10.86 -4.38 -28.12
CA GLU A 147 -9.92 -3.27 -27.96
C GLU A 147 -10.61 -1.95 -28.29
N ILE A 148 -10.93 -1.15 -27.27
CA ILE A 148 -11.47 0.20 -27.45
C ILE A 148 -10.28 1.13 -27.71
N LEU A 149 -10.12 1.56 -28.96
CA LEU A 149 -9.18 2.62 -29.31
C LEU A 149 -9.69 3.96 -28.74
N VAL A 150 -9.14 4.38 -27.60
CA VAL A 150 -9.41 5.70 -27.03
C VAL A 150 -8.47 6.72 -27.68
N ASP A 151 -8.90 7.34 -28.78
CA ASP A 151 -8.17 8.46 -29.40
C ASP A 151 -8.49 9.78 -28.68
N ALA A 152 -8.02 9.92 -27.45
CA ALA A 152 -8.19 11.14 -26.68
C ALA A 152 -6.85 11.60 -26.11
N LYS A 153 -6.17 12.49 -26.84
CA LYS A 153 -4.97 13.19 -26.36
C LYS A 153 -5.36 14.39 -25.51
N TRP A 154 -5.51 14.16 -24.21
CA TRP A 154 -5.67 15.25 -23.27
C TRP A 154 -4.32 15.86 -22.91
N ARG A 155 -4.20 17.17 -23.02
CA ARG A 155 -3.07 17.92 -22.48
C ARG A 155 -3.54 18.64 -21.23
N PHE A 156 -2.79 18.48 -20.15
CA PHE A 156 -3.02 19.24 -18.93
C PHE A 156 -2.82 20.74 -19.23
N SER A 157 -3.89 21.52 -19.11
CA SER A 157 -3.90 22.96 -19.39
C SER A 157 -3.54 23.82 -18.16
N GLY A 158 -3.47 23.22 -16.97
CA GLY A 158 -3.26 23.90 -15.70
C GLY A 158 -4.28 23.48 -14.63
N SER A 159 -4.04 23.93 -13.40
CA SER A 159 -4.95 23.75 -12.26
C SER A 159 -5.06 25.06 -11.49
N GLY A 160 -6.27 25.41 -11.05
CA GLY A 160 -6.57 26.70 -10.43
C GLY A 160 -7.41 27.57 -11.36
N LEU A 161 -8.03 28.60 -10.79
CA LEU A 161 -8.86 29.53 -11.56
C LEU A 161 -7.96 30.45 -12.38
N ALA A 162 -8.16 30.47 -13.70
CA ALA A 162 -7.55 31.48 -14.56
C ALA A 162 -8.11 32.88 -14.22
N ARG A 163 -7.43 33.94 -14.66
CA ARG A 163 -7.94 35.31 -14.46
C ARG A 163 -9.32 35.45 -15.11
N GLY A 164 -10.35 35.69 -14.31
CA GLY A 164 -11.74 35.87 -14.74
C GLY A 164 -12.69 34.71 -14.39
N GLU A 165 -12.16 33.51 -14.17
CA GLU A 165 -12.94 32.34 -13.77
C GLU A 165 -13.51 32.38 -12.33
N PRO A 166 -12.94 33.13 -11.35
CA PRO A 166 -13.58 33.29 -10.04
C PRO A 166 -14.99 33.88 -10.13
N THR A 167 -15.20 34.87 -11.01
CA THR A 167 -16.51 35.50 -11.22
C THR A 167 -17.53 34.53 -11.81
N ILE A 168 -17.09 33.60 -12.66
CA ILE A 168 -17.95 32.56 -13.24
C ILE A 168 -18.36 31.55 -12.15
N VAL A 169 -17.41 31.13 -11.31
CA VAL A 169 -17.69 30.22 -10.18
C VAL A 169 -18.63 30.87 -9.16
N ASP A 170 -18.45 32.15 -8.85
CA ASP A 170 -19.34 32.88 -7.95
C ASP A 170 -20.75 33.03 -8.54
N GLY A 171 -20.86 33.26 -9.85
CA GLY A 171 -22.16 33.26 -10.55
C GLY A 171 -22.87 31.91 -10.52
N ILE A 172 -22.14 30.81 -10.73
CA ILE A 172 -22.70 29.44 -10.63
C ILE A 172 -23.17 29.16 -9.20
N ARG A 173 -22.39 29.55 -8.18
CA ARG A 173 -22.75 29.37 -6.78
C ARG A 173 -24.02 30.15 -6.44
N ALA A 174 -24.10 31.43 -6.84
CA ALA A 174 -25.28 32.26 -6.64
C ALA A 174 -26.53 31.69 -7.34
N GLY A 175 -26.37 31.13 -8.55
CA GLY A 175 -27.44 30.46 -9.29
C GLY A 175 -27.95 29.19 -8.62
N GLN A 176 -27.06 28.36 -8.07
CA GLN A 176 -27.45 27.15 -7.33
C GLN A 176 -28.17 27.48 -6.01
N GLU A 177 -27.80 28.57 -5.33
CA GLU A 177 -28.49 29.05 -4.12
C GLU A 177 -29.88 29.59 -4.43
N THR A 178 -30.06 30.29 -5.56
CA THR A 178 -31.38 30.75 -6.01
C THR A 178 -32.26 29.58 -6.46
N MET A 179 -31.70 28.60 -7.16
CA MET A 179 -32.43 27.41 -7.62
C MET A 179 -32.79 26.46 -6.48
N ARG A 180 -32.03 26.43 -5.37
CA ARG A 180 -32.42 25.73 -4.12
C ARG A 180 -33.50 26.46 -3.31
N ARG A 181 -33.69 27.76 -3.54
CA ARG A 181 -34.72 28.56 -2.87
C ARG A 181 -36.06 28.53 -3.62
N ILE A 182 -36.05 28.10 -4.88
CA ILE A 182 -37.22 28.03 -5.75
C ILE A 182 -37.45 26.55 -6.09
N GLU A 183 -38.33 25.87 -5.33
CA GLU A 183 -39.26 24.81 -5.75
C GLU A 183 -39.88 24.12 -4.51
N PRO A 184 -41.17 23.70 -4.51
CA PRO A 184 -42.34 24.24 -5.19
C PRO A 184 -43.49 24.58 -4.20
N THR A 185 -44.54 25.23 -4.73
CA THR A 185 -45.83 25.46 -4.05
C THR A 185 -46.73 24.24 -4.21
#